data_AF-A0A9L0RR71-F1
#
_entry.id   AF-A0A9L0RR71-F1
#
_cell.length_a   1.000
_cell.length_b   1.000
_cell.length_c   1.000
_cell.angle_alpha   90.00
_cell.angle_beta   90.00
_cell.angle_gamma   90.00
#
_symmetry.space_group_name_H-M   'P 1'
#
loop_
_entity.id
_entity.type
_entity.pdbx_description
1 polymer ?
#
loop_
_entity_poly.entity_id
_entity_poly.type
_entity_poly.pdbx_seq_one_letter_code
_entity_poly.pdbx_strand_id
1 'polypeptide(L)'
;MRKCNLRIIGIPEGVEKENGAENVLNEIIEENFLNLGIEREMCVEEAFRSPIFVNVKRPTARHIVVKMAKMKDKERILRAARQKKITYKGTTIRLSADFSTETLQARKDWSDIFKTLKDKNLQPRILCPAKISFRYEGEIKSFPDKQKLRDSVVTRPPLQDILTKCLIPEKRKKRE
;
A
#
# COMPACT_ATOMS: atom_id res chain seq x y z
N MET A 1 7.31 -2.57 7.71
CA MET A 1 6.34 -3.38 6.93
C MET A 1 6.11 -4.70 7.64
N ARG A 2 4.86 -5.13 7.80
CA ARG A 2 4.58 -6.48 8.28
C ARG A 2 4.71 -7.44 7.11
N LYS A 3 5.78 -8.25 7.13
CA LYS A 3 6.30 -8.96 5.95
C LYS A 3 5.25 -9.82 5.27
N CYS A 4 4.49 -10.60 6.04
CA CYS A 4 3.53 -11.57 5.52
C CYS A 4 2.05 -11.14 5.66
N ASN A 5 1.79 -9.91 6.11
CA ASN A 5 0.41 -9.47 6.37
C ASN A 5 -0.24 -8.81 5.15
N LEU A 6 -1.44 -9.27 4.83
CA LEU A 6 -2.36 -8.73 3.84
C LEU A 6 -3.51 -8.01 4.56
N ARG A 7 -4.01 -6.91 3.98
CA ARG A 7 -5.15 -6.16 4.52
C ARG A 7 -6.27 -6.12 3.48
N ILE A 8 -7.43 -6.63 3.86
CA ILE A 8 -8.67 -6.67 3.07
C ILE A 8 -9.60 -5.56 3.57
N ILE A 9 -10.13 -4.78 2.64
CA ILE A 9 -10.96 -3.61 2.92
C ILE A 9 -12.27 -3.73 2.14
N GLY A 10 -13.39 -3.48 2.80
CA GLY A 10 -14.72 -3.49 2.18
C GLY A 10 -15.56 -4.74 2.48
N ILE A 11 -15.11 -5.64 3.37
CA ILE A 11 -15.92 -6.79 3.80
C ILE A 11 -16.92 -6.35 4.87
N PRO A 12 -18.24 -6.60 4.70
CA PRO A 12 -19.26 -6.29 5.72
C PRO A 12 -18.98 -6.98 7.05
N GLU A 13 -19.35 -6.37 8.18
CA GLU A 13 -19.17 -6.98 9.51
C GLU A 13 -20.06 -8.22 9.67
N GLY A 14 -19.53 -9.28 10.28
CA GLY A 14 -20.31 -10.47 10.66
C GLY A 14 -20.42 -11.54 9.58
N VAL A 15 -19.81 -11.34 8.41
CA VAL A 15 -19.75 -12.36 7.35
C VAL A 15 -18.84 -13.55 7.76
N GLU A 16 -17.90 -13.33 8.67
CA GLU A 16 -16.98 -14.38 9.14
C GLU A 16 -17.60 -15.39 10.12
N LYS A 17 -18.84 -15.18 10.57
CA LYS A 17 -19.40 -15.91 11.72
C LYS A 17 -19.52 -17.43 11.51
N GLU A 18 -19.70 -17.90 10.28
CA GLU A 18 -19.86 -19.33 9.99
C GLU A 18 -18.53 -20.06 9.75
N ASN A 19 -17.53 -19.34 9.24
CA ASN A 19 -16.36 -19.95 8.58
C ASN A 19 -15.01 -19.32 9.01
N GLY A 20 -15.02 -18.33 9.90
CA GLY A 20 -13.82 -17.59 10.30
C GLY A 20 -13.31 -16.61 9.23
N ALA A 21 -12.36 -15.75 9.62
CA ALA A 21 -11.79 -14.75 8.73
C ALA A 21 -10.81 -15.32 7.69
N GLU A 22 -10.37 -16.57 7.88
CA GLU A 22 -9.44 -17.27 6.98
C GLU A 22 -10.16 -17.67 5.68
N ASN A 23 -11.38 -18.18 5.81
CA ASN A 23 -12.20 -18.60 4.67
C ASN A 23 -12.58 -17.42 3.76
N VAL A 24 -12.66 -16.19 4.29
CA VAL A 24 -12.89 -15.00 3.45
C VAL A 24 -11.80 -14.85 2.39
N LEU A 25 -10.53 -15.13 2.72
CA LEU A 25 -9.47 -15.04 1.71
C LEU A 25 -9.60 -16.13 0.65
N ASN A 26 -9.96 -17.35 1.05
CA ASN A 26 -10.17 -18.47 0.14
C ASN A 26 -11.33 -18.18 -0.83
N GLU A 27 -12.47 -17.72 -0.32
CA GLU A 27 -13.62 -17.30 -1.14
C GLU A 27 -13.23 -16.20 -2.16
N ILE A 28 -12.44 -15.20 -1.73
CA ILE A 28 -11.94 -14.15 -2.63
C ILE A 28 -11.03 -14.74 -3.72
N ILE A 29 -10.17 -15.70 -3.36
CA ILE A 29 -9.26 -16.34 -4.31
C ILE A 29 -10.03 -17.17 -5.33
N GLU A 30 -11.03 -17.92 -4.92
CA GLU A 30 -11.88 -18.72 -5.82
C GLU A 30 -12.68 -17.81 -6.76
N GLU A 31 -13.30 -16.75 -6.24
CA GLU A 31 -14.11 -15.82 -7.04
C GLU A 31 -13.25 -15.03 -8.06
N ASN A 32 -12.00 -14.69 -7.70
CA ASN A 32 -11.20 -13.74 -8.49
C ASN A 32 -9.97 -14.35 -9.14
N PHE A 33 -9.41 -15.45 -8.68
CA PHE A 33 -8.08 -15.91 -9.08
C PHE A 33 -8.09 -17.41 -9.38
N LEU A 34 -8.82 -17.82 -10.41
CA LEU A 34 -8.86 -19.22 -10.90
C LEU A 34 -7.45 -19.82 -11.08
N ASN A 35 -6.50 -19.04 -11.58
CA ASN A 35 -5.10 -19.49 -11.78
C ASN A 35 -4.29 -19.64 -10.49
N LEU A 36 -4.74 -19.03 -9.38
CA LEU A 36 -4.11 -19.18 -8.06
C LEU A 36 -4.74 -20.32 -7.26
N GLY A 37 -6.03 -20.63 -7.48
CA GLY A 37 -6.74 -21.71 -6.77
C GLY A 37 -6.30 -23.12 -7.16
N ILE A 38 -5.68 -23.30 -8.34
CA ILE A 38 -5.22 -24.62 -8.83
C ILE A 38 -3.83 -24.98 -8.26
N GLU A 39 -3.01 -24.00 -7.89
CA GLU A 39 -1.64 -24.21 -7.40
C GLU A 39 -1.51 -24.01 -5.89
N ARG A 40 -1.75 -25.09 -5.13
CA ARG A 40 -1.52 -25.25 -3.67
C ARG A 40 -2.45 -24.47 -2.75
N GLU A 41 -2.84 -25.14 -1.65
CA GLU A 41 -3.41 -24.49 -0.46
C GLU A 41 -2.52 -23.32 -0.03
N MET A 42 -3.04 -22.10 -0.16
CA MET A 42 -2.38 -20.91 0.35
C MET A 42 -2.53 -20.91 1.88
N CYS A 43 -1.47 -21.26 2.60
CA CYS A 43 -1.53 -21.36 4.06
C CYS A 43 -1.70 -19.97 4.71
N VAL A 44 -2.89 -19.72 5.25
CA VAL A 44 -3.15 -18.64 6.20
C VAL A 44 -2.71 -19.12 7.58
N GLU A 45 -1.92 -18.31 8.29
CA GLU A 45 -1.57 -18.60 9.69
C GLU A 45 -2.65 -18.09 10.63
N GLU A 46 -3.13 -16.86 10.38
CA GLU A 46 -4.15 -16.20 11.19
C GLU A 46 -4.91 -15.19 10.34
N ALA A 47 -6.19 -14.98 10.64
CA ALA A 47 -6.95 -13.86 10.11
C ALA A 47 -7.82 -13.23 11.21
N PHE A 48 -7.83 -11.90 11.28
CA PHE A 48 -8.62 -11.19 12.28
C PHE A 48 -9.04 -9.80 11.81
N ARG A 49 -10.12 -9.27 12.39
CA ARG A 49 -10.57 -7.89 12.18
C ARG A 49 -9.72 -6.91 12.99
N SER A 50 -9.34 -5.80 12.36
CA SER A 50 -8.58 -4.71 12.99
C SER A 50 -9.30 -3.38 12.78
N PRO A 51 -9.57 -2.60 13.86
CA PRO A 51 -9.26 -2.88 15.28
C PRO A 51 -10.09 -4.01 15.91
N ILE A 52 -9.66 -4.54 17.07
CA ILE A 52 -10.34 -5.66 17.75
C ILE A 52 -11.79 -5.31 18.13
N PHE A 53 -12.02 -4.07 18.55
CA PHE A 53 -13.35 -3.58 18.91
C PHE A 53 -14.03 -2.85 17.75
N VAL A 54 -15.35 -2.98 17.67
CA VAL A 54 -16.18 -2.22 16.73
C VAL A 54 -16.34 -0.79 17.25
N ASN A 55 -16.10 0.20 16.39
CA ASN A 55 -16.34 1.60 16.73
C ASN A 55 -17.66 2.05 16.11
N VAL A 56 -18.69 2.21 16.94
CA VAL A 56 -20.05 2.60 16.52
C VAL A 56 -20.08 3.96 15.80
N LYS A 57 -19.12 4.85 16.06
CA LYS A 57 -19.02 6.15 15.39
C LYS A 57 -18.51 6.06 13.94
N ARG A 58 -18.00 4.91 13.51
CA ARG A 58 -17.48 4.71 12.15
C ARG A 58 -18.49 3.88 11.34
N PRO A 59 -19.07 4.42 10.27
CA PRO A 59 -20.03 3.69 9.44
C PRO A 59 -19.35 2.62 8.56
N THR A 60 -18.02 2.70 8.39
CA THR A 60 -17.26 1.75 7.58
C THR A 60 -16.95 0.47 8.35
N ALA A 61 -17.13 -0.68 7.72
CA ALA A 61 -16.70 -1.96 8.27
C ALA A 61 -15.18 -1.98 8.53
N ARG A 62 -14.75 -2.71 9.57
CA ARG A 62 -13.34 -2.85 9.93
C ARG A 62 -12.59 -3.62 8.86
N HIS A 63 -11.28 -3.44 8.82
CA HIS A 63 -10.46 -4.18 7.87
C HIS A 63 -10.14 -5.57 8.42
N ILE A 64 -9.99 -6.55 7.54
CA ILE A 64 -9.45 -7.86 7.91
C ILE A 64 -7.94 -7.82 7.65
N VAL A 65 -7.16 -8.24 8.64
CA VAL A 65 -5.73 -8.50 8.49
C VAL A 65 -5.54 -10.01 8.42
N VAL A 66 -4.94 -10.47 7.34
CA VAL A 66 -4.61 -11.88 7.12
C VAL A 66 -3.09 -12.03 7.17
N LYS A 67 -2.61 -12.90 8.05
CA LYS A 67 -1.20 -13.26 8.19
C LYS A 67 -0.97 -14.52 7.36
N MET A 68 -0.19 -14.39 6.29
CA MET A 68 0.18 -15.52 5.43
C MET A 68 1.39 -16.25 6.00
N ALA A 69 1.49 -17.56 5.79
CA ALA A 69 2.70 -18.31 6.16
C ALA A 69 3.93 -17.92 5.33
N LYS A 70 3.71 -17.61 4.04
CA LYS A 70 4.79 -17.31 3.10
C LYS A 70 4.63 -15.92 2.49
N MET A 71 5.74 -15.17 2.46
CA MET A 71 5.78 -13.86 1.81
C MET A 71 5.52 -13.94 0.29
N LYS A 72 5.96 -15.03 -0.36
CA LYS A 72 5.75 -15.25 -1.79
C LYS A 72 4.26 -15.26 -2.16
N ASP A 73 3.44 -15.89 -1.33
CA ASP A 73 2.00 -16.05 -1.54
C ASP A 73 1.29 -14.70 -1.44
N LYS A 74 1.63 -13.91 -0.42
CA LYS A 74 1.18 -12.51 -0.31
C LYS A 74 1.53 -11.69 -1.55
N GLU A 75 2.76 -11.77 -2.04
CA GLU A 75 3.19 -10.99 -3.21
C GLU A 75 2.48 -11.41 -4.49
N ARG A 76 2.21 -12.70 -4.67
CA ARG A 76 1.40 -13.22 -5.80
C ARG A 76 -0.02 -12.66 -5.76
N ILE A 77 -0.71 -12.75 -4.62
CA ILE A 77 -2.06 -12.20 -4.44
C ILE A 77 -2.08 -10.69 -4.75
N LEU A 78 -1.15 -9.93 -4.16
CA LEU A 78 -1.09 -8.49 -4.37
C LEU A 78 -0.75 -8.11 -5.81
N ARG A 79 0.03 -8.92 -6.53
CA ARG A 79 0.32 -8.70 -7.95
C ARG A 79 -0.94 -8.93 -8.79
N ALA A 80 -1.64 -10.03 -8.57
CA ALA A 80 -2.89 -10.35 -9.27
C ALA A 80 -3.98 -9.31 -8.97
N ALA A 81 -4.11 -8.88 -7.71
CA ALA A 81 -5.08 -7.87 -7.28
C ALA A 81 -4.85 -6.48 -7.89
N ARG A 82 -3.66 -6.18 -8.43
CA ARG A 82 -3.39 -4.92 -9.13
C ARG A 82 -3.82 -4.93 -10.59
N GLN A 83 -4.00 -6.11 -11.18
CA GLN A 83 -4.29 -6.25 -12.62
C GLN A 83 -5.78 -6.09 -12.92
N LYS A 84 -6.65 -6.32 -11.94
CA LYS A 84 -8.10 -6.21 -12.11
C LYS A 84 -8.80 -5.77 -10.83
N LYS A 85 -10.08 -5.40 -10.96
CA LYS A 85 -10.96 -5.14 -9.81
C LYS A 85 -11.28 -6.46 -9.13
N ILE A 86 -11.29 -6.45 -7.80
CA ILE A 86 -11.56 -7.62 -6.97
C ILE A 86 -12.94 -7.46 -6.36
N THR A 87 -13.73 -8.53 -6.42
CA THR A 87 -15.07 -8.59 -5.84
C THR A 87 -15.14 -9.65 -4.75
N TYR A 88 -16.12 -9.52 -3.87
CA TYR A 88 -16.47 -10.51 -2.88
C TYR A 88 -17.99 -10.51 -2.76
N LYS A 89 -18.64 -11.61 -3.12
CA LYS A 89 -20.11 -11.74 -3.11
C LYS A 89 -20.79 -10.56 -3.82
N GLY A 90 -20.25 -10.16 -4.98
CA GLY A 90 -20.76 -9.04 -5.78
C GLY A 90 -20.35 -7.63 -5.31
N THR A 91 -19.72 -7.48 -4.15
CA THR A 91 -19.24 -6.18 -3.64
C THR A 91 -17.79 -5.94 -4.05
N THR A 92 -17.45 -4.76 -4.54
CA THR A 92 -16.05 -4.42 -4.85
C THR A 92 -15.24 -4.24 -3.57
N ILE A 93 -14.10 -4.92 -3.49
CA ILE A 93 -13.20 -4.89 -2.33
C ILE A 93 -11.79 -4.44 -2.72
N ARG A 94 -10.97 -4.12 -1.73
CA ARG A 94 -9.57 -3.74 -1.93
C ARG A 94 -8.61 -4.60 -1.10
N LEU A 95 -7.69 -5.25 -1.81
CA LEU A 95 -6.55 -5.95 -1.22
C LEU A 95 -5.32 -5.04 -1.19
N SER A 96 -4.64 -4.96 -0.05
CA SER A 96 -3.48 -4.09 0.14
C SER A 96 -2.44 -4.72 1.07
N ALA A 97 -1.18 -4.29 0.98
CA ALA A 97 -0.15 -4.71 1.93
C ALA A 97 -0.36 -4.02 3.29
N ASP A 98 -0.17 -4.75 4.38
CA ASP A 98 -0.21 -4.17 5.74
C ASP A 98 1.15 -3.52 6.07
N PHE A 99 1.16 -2.18 6.03
CA PHE A 99 2.32 -1.38 6.39
C PHE A 99 2.26 -0.99 7.87
N SER A 100 3.44 -0.85 8.51
CA SER A 100 3.49 -0.22 9.84
C SER A 100 3.12 1.26 9.73
N THR A 101 2.72 1.87 10.83
CA THR A 101 2.44 3.31 10.93
C THR A 101 3.61 4.15 10.43
N GLU A 102 4.84 3.80 10.81
CA GLU A 102 6.07 4.44 10.34
C GLU A 102 6.24 4.33 8.81
N THR A 103 6.02 3.14 8.23
CA THR A 103 6.15 2.95 6.77
C THR A 103 5.05 3.72 6.02
N LEU A 104 3.84 3.78 6.57
CA LEU A 104 2.76 4.60 6.00
C LEU A 104 3.09 6.08 6.07
N GLN A 105 3.66 6.55 7.17
CA GLN A 105 4.05 7.95 7.31
C GLN A 105 5.17 8.30 6.33
N ALA A 106 6.22 7.49 6.24
CA ALA A 106 7.29 7.69 5.26
C ALA A 106 6.76 7.73 3.82
N ARG A 107 5.74 6.92 3.49
CA ARG A 107 5.05 6.99 2.18
C ARG A 107 4.25 8.27 1.97
N LYS A 108 3.56 8.76 3.01
CA LYS A 108 2.83 10.04 2.95
C LYS A 108 3.78 11.21 2.76
N ASP A 109 4.95 11.15 3.38
CA ASP A 109 5.96 12.19 3.22
C ASP A 109 6.38 12.34 1.75
N TRP A 110 6.32 11.28 0.96
CA TRP A 110 6.58 11.34 -0.48
C TRP A 110 5.44 11.96 -1.32
N SER A 111 4.26 12.24 -0.76
CA SER A 111 3.06 12.63 -1.50
C SER A 111 3.26 13.87 -2.37
N ASP A 112 3.78 14.96 -1.79
CA ASP A 112 3.97 16.23 -2.51
C ASP A 112 5.02 16.08 -3.62
N ILE A 113 6.13 15.41 -3.28
CA ILE A 113 7.23 15.12 -4.22
C ILE A 113 6.71 14.25 -5.38
N PHE A 114 5.92 13.22 -5.08
CA PHE A 114 5.33 12.33 -6.08
C PHE A 114 4.43 13.10 -7.05
N LYS A 115 3.61 14.02 -6.53
CA LYS A 115 2.75 14.89 -7.36
C LYS A 115 3.59 15.74 -8.30
N THR A 116 4.60 16.43 -7.79
CA THR A 116 5.48 17.28 -8.61
C THR A 116 6.26 16.51 -9.66
N LEU A 117 6.80 15.32 -9.31
CA LEU A 117 7.46 14.45 -10.29
C LEU A 117 6.49 13.95 -11.37
N LYS A 118 5.23 13.71 -11.01
CA LYS A 118 4.18 13.30 -11.95
C LYS A 118 3.83 14.44 -12.91
N ASP A 119 3.69 15.66 -12.40
CA ASP A 119 3.40 16.87 -13.19
C ASP A 119 4.53 17.18 -14.20
N LYS A 120 5.75 16.74 -13.91
CA LYS A 120 6.92 16.85 -14.80
C LYS A 120 7.16 15.61 -15.68
N ASN A 121 6.24 14.65 -15.72
CA ASN A 121 6.33 13.43 -16.53
C ASN A 121 7.57 12.55 -16.24
N LEU A 122 8.11 12.60 -15.00
CA LEU A 122 9.29 11.84 -14.59
C LEU A 122 8.99 10.37 -14.20
N GLN A 123 7.79 9.89 -14.51
CA GLN A 123 7.35 8.50 -14.26
C GLN A 123 7.63 8.01 -12.81
N PRO A 124 7.18 8.75 -11.77
CA PRO A 124 7.49 8.39 -10.39
C PRO A 124 6.80 7.09 -9.96
N ARG A 125 7.48 6.33 -9.10
CA ARG A 125 6.99 5.10 -8.46
C ARG A 125 7.38 5.10 -6.99
N ILE A 126 6.46 4.70 -6.11
CA ILE A 126 6.78 4.46 -4.69
C ILE A 126 6.99 2.95 -4.51
N LEU A 127 8.24 2.57 -4.29
CA LEU A 127 8.66 1.20 -4.08
C LEU A 127 8.53 0.80 -2.61
N CYS A 128 8.37 -0.51 -2.39
CA CYS A 128 8.32 -1.09 -1.06
C CYS A 128 9.72 -1.07 -0.41
N PRO A 129 9.85 -0.75 0.90
CA PRO A 129 8.80 -0.33 1.83
C PRO A 129 8.35 1.12 1.67
N ALA A 130 9.26 2.08 1.45
CA ALA A 130 8.92 3.50 1.29
C ALA A 130 10.01 4.27 0.50
N LYS A 131 10.47 3.72 -0.63
CA LYS A 131 11.46 4.40 -1.49
C LYS A 131 10.75 5.10 -2.63
N ILE A 132 11.18 6.30 -3.02
CA ILE A 132 10.71 6.94 -4.25
C ILE A 132 11.69 6.64 -5.39
N SER A 133 11.18 6.30 -6.56
CA SER A 133 11.98 6.20 -7.77
C SER A 133 11.33 6.98 -8.92
N PHE A 134 12.14 7.51 -9.82
CA PHE A 134 11.67 8.24 -11.00
C PHE A 134 12.74 8.19 -12.09
N ARG A 135 12.31 8.38 -13.34
CA ARG A 135 13.20 8.50 -14.49
C ARG A 135 13.68 9.93 -14.62
N TYR A 136 14.98 10.15 -14.71
CA TYR A 136 15.59 11.46 -14.91
C TYR A 136 16.90 11.30 -15.68
N GLU A 137 17.07 12.08 -16.75
CA GLU A 137 18.23 11.97 -17.67
C GLU A 137 18.44 10.56 -18.24
N GLY A 138 17.35 9.83 -18.54
CA GLY A 138 17.42 8.47 -19.07
C GLY A 138 17.65 7.37 -18.03
N GLU A 139 18.07 7.72 -16.80
CA GLU A 139 18.32 6.77 -15.72
C GLU A 139 17.16 6.68 -14.73
N ILE A 140 17.00 5.51 -14.09
CA ILE A 140 16.08 5.35 -12.96
C ILE A 140 16.82 5.69 -11.67
N LYS A 141 16.48 6.83 -11.06
CA LYS A 141 17.01 7.24 -9.76
C LYS A 141 16.07 6.76 -8.65
N SER A 142 16.62 6.25 -7.54
CA SER A 142 15.85 5.71 -6.43
C SER A 142 16.41 6.18 -5.09
N PHE A 143 15.54 6.69 -4.22
CA PHE A 143 15.91 7.29 -2.94
C PHE A 143 15.11 6.65 -1.79
N PRO A 144 15.78 6.22 -0.70
CA PRO A 144 15.11 5.58 0.43
C PRO A 144 14.44 6.56 1.39
N ASP A 145 14.92 7.80 1.45
CA ASP A 145 14.44 8.84 2.35
C ASP A 145 14.61 10.23 1.71
N LYS A 146 13.96 11.24 2.29
CA LYS A 146 13.99 12.62 1.80
C LYS A 146 15.38 13.26 1.91
N GLN A 147 16.20 12.84 2.88
CA GLN A 147 17.51 13.44 3.10
C GLN A 147 18.46 13.09 1.96
N LYS A 148 18.53 11.81 1.58
CA LYS A 148 19.34 11.39 0.42
C LYS A 148 18.86 12.00 -0.90
N LEU A 149 17.56 12.24 -1.03
CA LEU A 149 17.05 12.99 -2.17
C LEU A 149 17.56 14.44 -2.15
N ARG A 150 17.53 15.12 -0.99
CA ARG A 150 18.07 16.49 -0.85
C ARG A 150 19.56 16.54 -1.18
N ASP A 151 20.36 15.63 -0.65
CA ASP A 151 21.81 15.57 -0.90
C ASP A 151 22.11 15.40 -2.40
N SER A 152 21.30 14.57 -3.08
CA SER A 152 21.40 14.38 -4.53
C SER A 152 20.89 15.56 -5.37
N VAL A 153 20.04 16.41 -4.81
CA VAL A 153 19.46 17.56 -5.49
C VAL A 153 20.41 18.76 -5.44
N VAL A 154 21.15 18.93 -4.34
CA VAL A 154 22.17 19.99 -4.19
C VAL A 154 23.22 19.94 -5.30
N THR A 155 23.58 18.75 -5.77
CA THR A 155 24.57 18.56 -6.84
C THR A 155 23.98 18.64 -8.25
N ARG A 156 22.66 18.88 -8.40
CA ARG A 156 21.93 18.82 -9.69
C ARG A 156 20.92 19.98 -9.82
N PRO A 157 21.35 21.17 -10.29
CA PRO A 157 20.50 22.36 -10.36
C PRO A 157 19.15 22.18 -11.10
N PRO A 158 19.06 21.48 -12.26
CA PRO A 158 17.77 21.32 -12.94
C PRO A 158 16.77 20.46 -12.13
N LEU A 159 17.27 19.47 -11.39
CA LEU A 159 16.45 18.65 -10.50
C LEU A 159 16.01 19.44 -9.25
N GLN A 160 16.86 20.37 -8.80
CA GLN A 160 16.54 21.30 -7.73
C GLN A 160 15.36 22.18 -8.12
N ASP A 161 15.40 22.87 -9.26
CA ASP A 161 14.31 23.74 -9.71
C ASP A 161 12.95 23.04 -9.76
N ILE A 162 12.95 21.76 -10.16
CA ILE A 162 11.75 20.93 -10.17
C ILE A 162 11.23 20.68 -8.75
N LEU A 163 12.11 20.35 -7.81
CA LEU A 163 11.74 19.86 -6.46
C LEU A 163 11.78 20.94 -5.37
N THR A 164 12.24 22.15 -5.66
CA THR A 164 12.40 23.27 -4.70
C THR A 164 11.11 23.53 -3.92
N LYS A 165 9.95 23.50 -4.59
CA LYS A 165 8.64 23.74 -3.96
C LYS A 165 8.24 22.68 -2.92
N CYS A 166 8.75 21.45 -3.03
CA CYS A 166 8.38 20.33 -2.15
C CYS A 166 9.47 20.00 -1.11
N LEU A 167 10.70 20.45 -1.32
CA LEU A 167 11.82 20.19 -0.43
C LEU A 167 11.96 21.26 0.66
N ILE A 168 11.43 22.47 0.44
CA ILE A 168 11.38 23.54 1.45
C ILE A 168 10.08 23.38 2.26
N PRO A 169 10.14 23.18 3.59
CA PRO A 169 8.94 23.30 4.41
C PRO A 169 8.50 24.76 4.40
N GLU A 170 7.25 25.04 3.99
CA GLU A 170 6.65 26.35 4.24
C GLU A 170 6.80 26.63 5.74
N LYS A 171 7.50 27.74 6.08
CA LYS A 171 7.55 28.21 7.46
C LYS A 171 6.10 28.37 7.90
N ARG A 172 5.66 27.55 8.85
CA ARG A 172 4.34 27.67 9.47
C ARG A 172 4.20 29.13 9.91
N LYS A 173 3.37 29.91 9.22
CA LYS A 173 2.90 31.19 9.74
C LYS A 173 2.25 30.85 11.08
N LYS A 174 2.89 31.25 12.19
CA LYS A 174 2.24 31.27 13.49
C LYS A 174 0.97 32.10 13.27
N ARG A 175 -0.19 31.47 13.44
CA ARG A 175 -1.42 32.22 13.62
C ARG A 175 -1.26 32.96 14.94
N GLU A 176 -1.47 34.26 14.86
CA GLU A 176 -1.42 35.26 15.94
C GLU A 176 -2.27 34.84 17.15
#